data_AF-A0AAE1SM83-F1
#
_entry.id   AF-A0AAE1SM83-F1
#
_cell.length_a   1.000
_cell.length_b   1.000
_cell.length_c   1.000
_cell.angle_alpha   90.00
_cell.angle_beta   90.00
_cell.angle_gamma   90.00
#
_symmetry.space_group_name_H-M   'P 1'
#
loop_
_entity.id
_entity.type
_entity.pdbx_description
1 polymer ?
#
loop_
_entity_poly.entity_id
_entity_poly.type
_entity_poly.pdbx_seq_one_letter_code
_entity_poly.pdbx_strand_id
1 'polypeptide(L)'
;MNSLREREYKFKNDVFVRYYLVDLGSDKKATPFNVKKRILKVVSSGVNPKRSVLQNLLDEGRIVSLQELRVIIRQLLKRRRFGPALEILKWMETQHSSQMSPYDYARRQELIVKEHGRIEAERYFESLTSTVSLKEASLPLLRCYVEERSTEKAEAFMLKMNKLGLALSPHPFNEMMKLIWPHLSARKYHQSFCK
;
A
#
# COMPACT_ATOMS: atom_id res chain seq x y z
N MET A 1 3.38 -13.32 20.78
CA MET A 1 3.30 -13.50 19.31
C MET A 1 3.06 -12.21 18.49
N ASN A 2 3.02 -11.00 19.08
CA ASN A 2 2.79 -9.74 18.34
C ASN A 2 4.05 -8.99 17.86
N SER A 3 5.24 -9.35 18.37
CA SER A 3 6.49 -8.59 18.14
C SER A 3 7.08 -8.73 16.73
N LEU A 4 6.98 -9.90 16.08
CA LEU A 4 7.56 -10.11 14.74
C LEU A 4 6.71 -9.46 13.64
N ARG A 5 5.38 -9.56 13.77
CA ARG A 5 4.42 -8.90 12.87
C ARG A 5 4.56 -7.37 12.94
N GLU A 6 4.83 -6.83 14.12
CA GLU A 6 5.10 -5.39 14.31
C GLU A 6 6.46 -4.95 13.76
N ARG A 7 7.51 -5.77 13.90
CA ARG A 7 8.83 -5.49 13.31
C ARG A 7 8.82 -5.58 11.78
N GLU A 8 8.14 -6.56 11.20
CA GLU A 8 7.91 -6.62 9.75
C GLU A 8 7.07 -5.43 9.26
N TYR A 9 6.05 -5.02 10.02
CA TYR A 9 5.26 -3.84 9.69
C TYR A 9 6.09 -2.55 9.74
N LYS A 10 7.02 -2.45 10.70
CA LYS A 10 7.94 -1.33 10.84
C LYS A 10 8.97 -1.32 9.71
N PHE A 11 9.53 -2.48 9.35
CA PHE A 11 10.50 -2.64 8.26
C PHE A 11 9.88 -2.42 6.87
N LYS A 12 8.67 -2.94 6.61
CA LYS A 12 7.92 -2.70 5.37
C LYS A 12 7.52 -1.24 5.20
N ASN A 13 7.12 -0.57 6.29
CA ASN A 13 6.89 0.87 6.25
C ASN A 13 8.19 1.64 6.05
N ASP A 14 9.32 1.25 6.66
CA ASP A 14 10.57 2.01 6.53
C ASP A 14 11.15 1.97 5.11
N VAL A 15 11.15 0.80 4.46
CA VAL A 15 11.67 0.68 3.08
C VAL A 15 10.72 1.35 2.07
N PHE A 16 9.40 1.24 2.27
CA PHE A 16 8.41 1.87 1.41
C PHE A 16 8.38 3.40 1.58
N VAL A 17 8.44 3.89 2.83
CA VAL A 17 8.52 5.33 3.15
C VAL A 17 9.82 5.92 2.62
N ARG A 18 10.96 5.25 2.74
CA ARG A 18 12.26 5.75 2.28
C ARG A 18 12.39 5.81 0.75
N TYR A 19 11.68 4.93 0.01
CA TYR A 19 11.72 4.93 -1.46
C TYR A 19 10.87 6.05 -2.08
N TYR A 20 9.69 6.38 -1.53
CA TYR A 20 8.85 7.48 -2.04
C TYR A 20 9.08 8.83 -1.34
N LEU A 21 9.89 8.89 -0.28
CA LEU A 21 10.29 10.17 0.32
C LEU A 21 11.28 10.96 -0.54
N VAL A 22 11.88 10.35 -1.57
CA VAL A 22 12.79 11.07 -2.47
C VAL A 22 12.02 12.07 -3.36
N ASP A 23 10.73 11.81 -3.65
CA ASP A 23 9.87 12.70 -4.44
C ASP A 23 8.98 13.62 -3.59
N LEU A 24 8.86 13.38 -2.29
CA LEU A 24 8.26 14.32 -1.35
C LEU A 24 9.34 15.25 -0.83
N GLY A 25 9.69 16.22 -1.69
CA GLY A 25 10.43 17.40 -1.32
C GLY A 25 10.03 17.88 0.07
N SER A 26 11.05 18.03 0.91
CA SER A 26 10.97 18.53 2.28
C SER A 26 9.99 19.68 2.41
N ASP A 27 8.82 19.42 3.01
CA ASP A 27 8.10 20.47 3.70
C ASP A 27 8.02 20.10 5.18
N LYS A 28 9.08 20.48 5.91
CA LYS A 28 9.11 20.54 7.37
C LYS A 28 8.27 21.73 7.89
N LYS A 29 7.17 22.10 7.20
CA LYS A 29 6.21 23.04 7.75
C LYS A 29 5.34 22.33 8.77
N ALA A 30 5.31 22.90 9.97
CA ALA A 30 4.42 22.47 11.03
C ALA A 30 3.03 22.23 10.45
N THR A 31 2.49 21.02 10.63
CA THR A 31 1.10 20.73 10.27
C THR A 31 0.23 21.82 10.88
N PRO A 32 -0.56 22.57 10.09
CA PRO A 32 -1.35 23.66 10.63
C PRO A 32 -2.17 23.16 11.81
N PHE A 33 -2.19 23.91 12.91
CA PHE A 33 -2.88 23.54 14.16
C PHE A 33 -4.35 23.10 13.91
N ASN A 34 -4.99 23.71 12.90
CA ASN A 34 -6.32 23.35 12.44
C ASN A 34 -6.40 21.90 11.90
N VAL A 35 -5.46 21.49 11.04
CA VAL A 35 -5.37 20.12 10.51
C VAL A 35 -5.17 19.11 11.64
N LYS A 36 -4.31 19.43 12.62
CA LYS A 36 -4.08 18.56 13.79
C LYS A 36 -5.34 18.39 14.66
N LYS A 37 -6.10 19.48 14.89
CA LYS A 37 -7.38 19.46 15.61
C LYS A 37 -8.47 18.70 14.84
N ARG A 38 -8.54 18.86 13.51
CA ARG A 38 -9.44 18.10 12.61
C ARG A 38 -9.12 16.61 12.61
N ILE A 39 -7.83 16.25 12.52
CA ILE A 39 -7.35 14.87 12.63
C ILE A 39 -7.76 14.28 13.97
N LEU A 40 -7.51 14.99 15.08
CA LEU A 40 -7.94 14.56 16.41
C LEU A 40 -9.45 14.34 16.45
N LYS A 41 -10.26 15.22 15.87
CA LYS A 41 -11.72 15.05 15.82
C LYS A 41 -12.12 13.81 15.02
N VAL A 42 -11.66 13.65 13.77
CA VAL A 42 -11.98 12.51 12.89
C VAL A 42 -11.52 11.17 13.47
N VAL A 43 -10.39 11.19 14.17
CA VAL A 43 -9.77 9.99 14.73
C VAL A 43 -10.35 9.66 16.12
N SER A 44 -10.68 10.66 16.94
CA SER A 44 -11.30 10.49 18.26
C SER A 44 -12.81 10.27 18.17
N SER A 45 -13.47 10.70 17.09
CA SER A 45 -14.91 10.49 16.89
C SER A 45 -15.30 9.04 16.64
N GLY A 46 -14.33 8.11 16.65
CA GLY A 46 -14.57 6.72 17.02
C GLY A 46 -15.86 6.12 16.48
N VAL A 47 -16.16 6.34 15.20
CA VAL A 47 -17.27 5.72 14.49
C VAL A 47 -18.63 5.97 15.17
N ASN A 48 -19.39 6.96 14.70
CA ASN A 48 -20.82 6.70 14.55
C ASN A 48 -20.93 5.63 13.45
N PRO A 49 -21.39 4.40 13.73
CA PRO A 49 -21.34 3.27 12.77
C PRO A 49 -22.19 3.46 11.51
N LYS A 50 -22.86 4.61 11.37
CA LYS A 50 -23.68 4.96 10.21
C LYS A 50 -23.03 5.97 9.26
N ARG A 51 -21.98 6.70 9.68
CA ARG A 51 -21.42 7.82 8.90
C ARG A 51 -19.94 7.62 8.61
N SER A 52 -19.60 7.69 7.34
CA SER A 52 -18.24 7.43 6.85
C SER A 52 -17.29 8.59 7.18
N VAL A 53 -15.97 8.34 7.26
CA VAL A 53 -15.00 9.40 7.59
C VAL A 53 -15.02 10.50 6.53
N LEU A 54 -15.24 10.10 5.27
CA LEU A 54 -15.40 11.02 4.16
C LEU A 54 -16.66 11.88 4.29
N GLN A 55 -17.81 11.30 4.66
CA GLN A 55 -19.05 12.07 4.86
C GLN A 55 -18.90 13.14 5.94
N ASN A 56 -18.23 12.82 7.05
CA ASN A 56 -17.95 13.82 8.08
C ASN A 56 -17.03 14.96 7.58
N LEU A 57 -16.14 14.67 6.62
CA LEU A 57 -15.28 15.69 6.00
C LEU A 57 -16.04 16.55 4.98
N LEU A 58 -16.98 15.94 4.24
CA LEU A 58 -17.82 16.64 3.25
C LEU A 58 -18.88 17.52 3.92
N ASP A 59 -19.51 17.03 5.01
CA ASP A 59 -20.51 17.75 5.80
C ASP A 59 -19.92 19.02 6.48
N GLU A 60 -18.60 19.08 6.68
CA GLU A 60 -17.92 20.27 7.21
C GLU A 60 -17.86 21.44 6.21
N GLY A 61 -18.38 21.28 4.97
CA GLY A 61 -18.62 22.35 4.01
C GLY A 61 -17.37 23.09 3.51
N ARG A 62 -16.17 22.55 3.80
CA ARG A 62 -14.88 23.14 3.43
C ARG A 62 -14.18 22.31 2.37
N ILE A 63 -13.61 23.00 1.39
CA ILE A 63 -12.76 22.41 0.34
C ILE A 63 -11.52 21.81 1.02
N VAL A 64 -11.46 20.47 1.07
CA VAL A 64 -10.30 19.74 1.60
C VAL A 64 -9.33 19.47 0.46
N SER A 65 -8.08 19.90 0.59
CA SER A 65 -7.07 19.63 -0.46
C SER A 65 -6.59 18.18 -0.43
N LEU A 66 -6.13 17.66 -1.56
CA LEU A 66 -5.55 16.31 -1.64
C LEU A 66 -4.33 16.13 -0.70
N GLN A 67 -3.56 17.18 -0.47
CA GLN A 67 -2.44 17.15 0.47
C GLN A 67 -2.91 16.94 1.91
N GLU A 68 -3.99 17.61 2.32
CA GLU A 68 -4.60 17.38 3.64
C GLU A 68 -5.13 15.95 3.77
N LEU A 69 -5.78 15.41 2.73
CA LEU A 69 -6.25 14.02 2.70
C LEU A 69 -5.09 13.03 2.86
N ARG A 70 -3.96 13.24 2.17
CA ARG A 70 -2.75 12.41 2.35
C ARG A 70 -2.19 12.49 3.76
N VAL A 71 -2.26 13.66 4.44
CA VAL A 71 -1.87 13.77 5.86
C VAL A 71 -2.81 12.95 6.73
N ILE A 72 -4.12 13.04 6.52
CA ILE A 72 -5.14 12.29 7.27
C ILE A 72 -4.94 10.79 7.08
N ILE A 73 -4.77 10.32 5.85
CA ILE A 73 -4.46 8.92 5.51
C ILE A 73 -3.24 8.45 6.30
N ARG A 74 -2.11 9.19 6.27
CA ARG A 74 -0.91 8.82 7.03
C ARG A 74 -1.19 8.63 8.53
N GLN A 75 -2.06 9.45 9.13
CA GLN A 75 -2.39 9.33 10.55
C GLN A 75 -3.34 8.18 10.84
N LEU A 76 -4.33 7.93 9.98
CA LEU A 76 -5.20 6.76 10.06
C LEU A 76 -4.39 5.47 10.03
N LEU A 77 -3.39 5.41 9.13
CA LEU A 77 -2.52 4.25 8.99
C LEU A 77 -1.59 4.04 10.19
N LYS A 78 -1.09 5.12 10.81
CA LYS A 78 -0.35 5.03 12.09
C LYS A 78 -1.19 4.41 13.20
N ARG A 79 -2.50 4.61 13.16
CA ARG A 79 -3.46 4.03 14.12
C ARG A 79 -4.14 2.76 13.62
N ARG A 80 -3.66 2.19 12.51
CA ARG A 80 -4.20 0.97 11.88
C ARG A 80 -5.69 1.03 11.52
N ARG A 81 -6.21 2.22 11.24
CA ARG A 81 -7.58 2.43 10.73
C ARG A 81 -7.55 2.34 9.19
N PHE A 82 -7.49 1.12 8.67
CA PHE A 82 -7.28 0.88 7.23
C PHE A 82 -8.53 1.13 6.38
N GLY A 83 -9.71 0.64 6.79
CA GLY A 83 -10.98 0.89 6.08
C GLY A 83 -11.24 2.37 5.79
N PRO A 84 -11.20 3.27 6.79
CA PRO A 84 -11.36 4.71 6.55
C PRO A 84 -10.29 5.32 5.65
N ALA A 85 -9.04 4.84 5.74
CA ALA A 85 -7.97 5.31 4.87
C ALA A 85 -8.20 4.88 3.41
N LEU A 86 -8.68 3.66 3.21
CA LEU A 86 -9.05 3.12 1.90
C LEU A 86 -10.24 3.89 1.31
N GLU A 87 -11.23 4.23 2.13
CA GLU A 87 -12.39 5.03 1.70
C GLU A 87 -11.97 6.39 1.12
N ILE A 88 -11.06 7.09 1.81
CA ILE A 88 -10.54 8.38 1.35
C ILE A 88 -9.77 8.20 0.04
N LEU A 89 -8.89 7.20 -0.07
CA LEU A 89 -8.16 6.92 -1.32
C LEU A 89 -9.10 6.55 -2.47
N LYS A 90 -10.18 5.82 -2.17
CA LYS A 90 -11.20 5.48 -3.16
C LYS A 90 -11.87 6.73 -3.72
N TRP A 91 -12.24 7.66 -2.84
CA TRP A 91 -12.82 8.94 -3.25
C TRP A 91 -11.83 9.84 -3.99
N MET A 92 -10.57 9.89 -3.55
CA MET A 92 -9.52 10.66 -4.23
C MET A 92 -9.36 10.20 -5.68
N GLU A 93 -9.36 8.89 -5.93
CA GLU A 93 -9.24 8.38 -7.29
C GLU A 93 -10.50 8.61 -8.13
N THR A 94 -11.71 8.52 -7.55
CA THR A 94 -12.95 8.73 -8.31
C THR A 94 -13.16 10.19 -8.68
N GLN A 95 -12.76 11.14 -7.84
CA GLN A 95 -12.95 12.58 -8.09
C GLN A 95 -11.73 13.24 -8.73
N HIS A 96 -10.52 12.73 -8.47
CA HIS A 96 -9.26 13.38 -8.81
C HIS A 96 -8.21 12.38 -9.33
N SER A 97 -8.62 11.41 -10.15
CA SER A 97 -7.72 10.39 -10.74
C SER A 97 -6.46 10.97 -11.37
N SER A 98 -6.57 12.12 -12.07
CA SER A 98 -5.43 12.80 -12.70
C SER A 98 -4.42 13.41 -11.72
N GLN A 99 -4.80 13.57 -10.44
CA GLN A 99 -3.97 14.14 -9.38
C GLN A 99 -3.47 13.08 -8.37
N MET A 100 -3.82 11.80 -8.60
CA MET A 100 -3.31 10.68 -7.83
C MET A 100 -1.82 10.52 -8.10
N SER A 101 -1.04 10.44 -7.02
CA SER A 101 0.40 10.19 -7.13
C SER A 101 0.67 8.69 -7.26
N PRO A 102 1.85 8.30 -7.81
CA PRO A 102 2.34 6.92 -7.78
C PRO A 102 2.17 6.25 -6.40
N TYR A 103 2.54 6.99 -5.34
CA TYR A 103 2.41 6.54 -3.96
C TYR A 103 0.97 6.27 -3.53
N ASP A 104 0.01 7.08 -3.99
CA ASP A 104 -1.41 6.90 -3.63
C ASP A 104 -1.96 5.59 -4.21
N TYR A 105 -1.58 5.23 -5.44
CA TYR A 105 -1.95 3.95 -6.07
C TYR A 105 -1.37 2.75 -5.33
N ALA A 106 -0.06 2.78 -5.04
CA ALA A 106 0.59 1.73 -4.28
C ALA A 106 -0.04 1.57 -2.89
N ARG A 107 -0.38 2.68 -2.21
CA ARG A 107 -1.02 2.66 -0.89
C ARG A 107 -2.44 2.12 -0.95
N ARG A 108 -3.22 2.49 -1.97
CA ARG A 108 -4.58 1.96 -2.17
C ARG A 108 -4.55 0.46 -2.41
N GLN A 109 -3.66 -0.03 -3.27
CA GLN A 109 -3.49 -1.47 -3.49
C GLN A 109 -3.15 -2.21 -2.18
N GLU A 110 -2.19 -1.69 -1.41
CA GLU A 110 -1.79 -2.28 -0.12
C GLU A 110 -2.96 -2.37 0.86
N LEU A 111 -3.81 -1.35 0.91
CA LEU A 111 -4.97 -1.33 1.80
C LEU A 111 -6.08 -2.26 1.35
N ILE A 112 -6.27 -2.44 0.04
CA ILE A 112 -7.23 -3.41 -0.48
C ILE A 112 -6.80 -4.84 -0.09
N VAL A 113 -5.51 -5.17 -0.25
CA VAL A 113 -4.97 -6.45 0.21
C VAL A 113 -5.26 -6.67 1.70
N LYS A 114 -5.07 -5.63 2.53
CA LYS A 114 -5.25 -5.72 3.99
C LYS A 114 -6.71 -5.84 4.42
N GLU A 115 -7.61 -5.08 3.81
CA GLU A 115 -9.02 -4.98 4.25
C GLU A 115 -9.95 -5.97 3.53
N HIS A 116 -9.64 -6.31 2.29
CA HIS A 116 -10.52 -7.08 1.41
C HIS A 116 -9.86 -8.33 0.82
N GLY A 117 -8.56 -8.50 1.06
CA GLY A 117 -7.82 -9.67 0.62
C GLY A 117 -7.39 -9.62 -0.84
N ARG A 118 -6.75 -10.70 -1.27
CA ARG A 118 -6.08 -10.81 -2.56
C ARG A 118 -7.03 -10.70 -3.76
N ILE A 119 -8.19 -11.33 -3.71
CA ILE A 119 -9.12 -11.38 -4.86
C ILE A 119 -9.56 -9.96 -5.25
N GLU A 120 -9.89 -9.13 -4.26
CA GLU A 120 -10.25 -7.73 -4.52
C GLU A 120 -9.05 -6.90 -4.97
N ALA A 121 -7.84 -7.22 -4.50
CA ALA A 121 -6.62 -6.57 -4.95
C ALA A 121 -6.30 -6.89 -6.43
N GLU A 122 -6.53 -8.13 -6.86
CA GLU A 122 -6.40 -8.55 -8.27
C GLU A 122 -7.41 -7.80 -9.14
N ARG A 123 -8.68 -7.75 -8.72
CA ARG A 123 -9.74 -7.00 -9.42
C ARG A 123 -9.40 -5.53 -9.56
N TYR A 124 -8.90 -4.90 -8.49
CA TYR A 124 -8.49 -3.51 -8.56
C TYR A 124 -7.30 -3.32 -9.50
N PHE A 125 -6.28 -4.18 -9.45
CA PHE A 125 -5.14 -4.11 -10.36
C PHE A 125 -5.57 -4.20 -11.83
N GLU A 126 -6.51 -5.09 -12.14
CA GLU A 126 -7.05 -5.27 -13.50
C GLU A 126 -7.90 -4.08 -13.98
N SER A 127 -8.45 -3.29 -13.05
CA SER A 127 -9.17 -2.06 -13.40
C SER A 127 -8.26 -0.88 -13.76
N LEU A 128 -6.95 -0.99 -13.49
CA LEU A 128 -5.98 0.07 -13.76
C LEU A 128 -5.57 0.09 -15.23
N THR A 129 -5.61 1.27 -15.85
CA THR A 129 -5.26 1.45 -17.27
C THR A 129 -3.95 2.21 -17.50
N SER A 130 -3.48 2.97 -16.50
CA SER A 130 -2.23 3.73 -16.61
C SER A 130 -1.02 2.84 -16.28
N THR A 131 0.03 2.94 -17.09
CA THR A 131 1.32 2.29 -16.84
C THR A 131 1.88 2.66 -15.47
N VAL A 132 1.68 3.91 -15.04
CA VAL A 132 2.11 4.38 -13.72
C VAL A 132 1.34 3.65 -12.63
N SER A 133 0.01 3.66 -12.67
CA SER A 133 -0.77 3.00 -11.61
C SER A 133 -0.52 1.49 -11.57
N LEU A 134 -0.40 0.82 -12.72
CA LEU A 134 -0.04 -0.60 -12.83
C LEU A 134 1.33 -0.89 -12.20
N LYS A 135 2.36 -0.11 -12.53
CA LYS A 135 3.69 -0.28 -11.96
C LYS A 135 3.69 -0.14 -10.44
N GLU A 136 2.96 0.84 -9.92
CA GLU A 136 2.95 1.17 -8.49
C GLU A 136 2.11 0.18 -7.66
N ALA A 137 0.99 -0.28 -8.22
CA ALA A 137 0.15 -1.32 -7.62
C ALA A 137 0.79 -2.72 -7.68
N SER A 138 1.82 -2.90 -8.50
CA SER A 138 2.42 -4.22 -8.69
C SER A 138 3.14 -4.78 -7.47
N LEU A 139 3.96 -3.97 -6.80
CA LEU A 139 4.78 -4.43 -5.67
C LEU A 139 3.92 -4.86 -4.46
N PRO A 140 2.88 -4.12 -4.04
CA PRO A 140 1.97 -4.59 -2.99
C PRO A 140 1.27 -5.91 -3.34
N LEU A 141 0.83 -6.10 -4.59
CA LEU A 141 0.17 -7.34 -5.00
C LEU A 141 1.16 -8.52 -5.05
N LEU A 142 2.37 -8.29 -5.56
CA LEU A 142 3.42 -9.30 -5.56
C LEU A 142 3.78 -9.74 -4.14
N ARG A 143 3.91 -8.80 -3.21
CA ARG A 143 4.13 -9.10 -1.79
C ARG A 143 3.03 -9.99 -1.22
N CYS A 144 1.77 -9.79 -1.63
CA CYS A 144 0.67 -10.66 -1.24
C CYS A 144 0.94 -12.11 -1.65
N TYR A 145 1.32 -12.37 -2.90
CA TYR A 145 1.65 -13.73 -3.37
C TYR A 145 2.86 -14.33 -2.64
N VAL A 146 3.89 -13.51 -2.38
CA VAL A 146 5.10 -13.92 -1.66
C VAL A 146 4.79 -14.29 -0.21
N GLU A 147 3.97 -13.49 0.48
CA GLU A 147 3.54 -13.75 1.86
C GLU A 147 2.65 -14.99 1.96
N GLU A 148 1.83 -15.24 0.94
CA GLU A 148 1.04 -16.47 0.79
C GLU A 148 1.90 -17.70 0.40
N ARG A 149 3.21 -17.54 0.18
CA ARG A 149 4.12 -18.59 -0.30
C ARG A 149 3.66 -19.23 -1.62
N SER A 150 2.91 -18.50 -2.44
CA SER A 150 2.40 -18.99 -3.72
C SER A 150 3.39 -18.70 -4.86
N THR A 151 4.37 -19.59 -5.03
CA THR A 151 5.43 -19.45 -6.06
C THR A 151 4.86 -19.35 -7.47
N GLU A 152 3.91 -20.22 -7.83
CA GLU A 152 3.27 -20.23 -9.14
C GLU A 152 2.62 -18.87 -9.48
N LYS A 153 1.84 -18.31 -8.55
CA LYS A 153 1.17 -17.01 -8.77
C LYS A 153 2.16 -15.86 -8.80
N ALA A 154 3.17 -15.87 -7.94
CA ALA A 154 4.20 -14.84 -7.92
C ALA A 154 5.00 -14.81 -9.24
N GLU A 155 5.39 -15.97 -9.75
CA GLU A 155 6.09 -16.11 -11.05
C GLU A 155 5.19 -15.70 -12.22
N ALA A 156 3.95 -16.19 -12.26
CA ALA A 156 2.99 -15.82 -13.30
C ALA A 156 2.73 -14.30 -13.31
N PHE A 157 2.65 -13.69 -12.13
CA PHE A 157 2.49 -12.24 -12.00
C PHE A 157 3.73 -11.46 -12.46
N MET A 158 4.95 -11.92 -12.14
CA MET A 158 6.20 -11.35 -12.67
C MET A 158 6.25 -11.40 -14.20
N LEU A 159 5.84 -12.52 -14.80
CA LEU A 159 5.75 -12.65 -16.26
C LEU A 159 4.68 -11.71 -16.84
N LYS A 160 3.52 -11.56 -16.19
CA LYS A 160 2.47 -10.60 -16.60
C LYS A 160 3.01 -9.18 -16.62
N MET A 161 3.71 -8.74 -15.58
CA MET A 161 4.30 -7.40 -15.52
C MET A 161 5.33 -7.17 -16.63
N ASN A 162 6.16 -8.17 -16.94
CA ASN A 162 7.13 -8.09 -18.03
C ASN A 162 6.44 -7.97 -19.40
N LYS A 163 5.38 -8.75 -19.65
CA LYS A 163 4.58 -8.67 -20.89
C LYS A 163 3.89 -7.32 -21.06
N LEU A 164 3.50 -6.68 -19.96
CA LEU A 164 2.94 -5.33 -19.95
C LEU A 164 4.01 -4.24 -20.16
N GLY A 165 5.29 -4.61 -20.34
CA GLY A 165 6.38 -3.65 -20.55
C GLY A 165 6.65 -2.78 -19.31
N LEU A 166 6.24 -3.22 -18.12
CA LEU A 166 6.45 -2.44 -16.91
C LEU A 166 7.94 -2.50 -16.55
N ALA A 167 8.64 -1.37 -16.67
CA ALA A 167 10.00 -1.23 -16.19
C ALA A 167 10.01 -1.26 -14.65
N LEU A 168 10.08 -2.48 -14.08
CA LEU A 168 10.06 -2.70 -12.64
C LEU A 168 11.37 -2.26 -12.00
N SER A 169 11.28 -1.72 -10.79
CA SER A 169 12.46 -1.47 -9.97
C SER A 169 13.09 -2.81 -9.50
N PRO A 170 14.28 -2.81 -8.88
CA PRO A 170 14.84 -4.03 -8.29
C PRO A 170 13.98 -4.67 -7.18
N HIS A 171 12.98 -3.94 -6.65
CA HIS A 171 12.22 -4.35 -5.47
C HIS A 171 11.36 -5.61 -5.69
N PRO A 172 10.56 -5.72 -6.76
CA PRO A 172 9.89 -6.98 -7.11
C PRO A 172 10.80 -8.21 -7.13
N PHE A 173 12.00 -8.08 -7.70
CA PHE A 173 12.98 -9.17 -7.72
C PHE A 173 13.45 -9.54 -6.31
N ASN A 174 13.75 -8.54 -5.47
CA ASN A 174 14.12 -8.78 -4.07
C ASN A 174 13.02 -9.48 -3.27
N GLU A 175 11.74 -9.20 -3.55
CA GLU A 175 10.62 -9.92 -2.95
C GLU A 175 10.56 -11.38 -3.44
N MET A 176 10.74 -11.62 -4.74
CA MET A 176 10.79 -12.98 -5.30
C MET A 176 11.89 -13.84 -4.68
N MET A 177 13.05 -13.24 -4.39
CA MET A 177 14.17 -13.96 -3.75
C MET A 177 13.78 -14.59 -2.40
N LYS A 178 12.79 -14.04 -1.69
CA LYS A 178 12.30 -14.60 -0.41
C LYS A 178 11.58 -15.95 -0.58
N LEU A 179 11.00 -16.20 -1.76
CA LEU A 179 10.43 -17.50 -2.11
C LEU A 179 11.50 -18.49 -2.55
N ILE A 180 12.46 -18.02 -3.37
CA ILE A 180 13.45 -18.88 -4.03
C ILE A 180 14.55 -19.33 -3.06
N TRP A 181 15.00 -18.47 -2.14
CA TRP A 181 16.11 -18.75 -1.23
C TRP A 181 15.92 -20.02 -0.37
N PRO A 182 14.78 -20.23 0.31
CA PRO A 182 14.53 -21.46 1.05
C PRO A 182 14.68 -22.73 0.20
N HIS A 183 14.17 -22.74 -1.04
CA HIS A 183 14.26 -23.90 -1.93
C HIS A 183 15.69 -24.19 -2.40
N LEU A 184 16.49 -23.15 -2.68
CA LEU A 184 17.89 -23.31 -3.07
C LEU A 184 18.76 -23.82 -1.92
N SER A 185 18.50 -23.36 -0.69
CA SER A 185 19.19 -23.86 0.50
C SER A 185 18.89 -25.34 0.74
N ALA A 186 17.62 -25.76 0.65
CA ALA A 186 17.20 -27.16 0.81
C ALA A 186 17.79 -28.10 -0.27
N ARG A 187 17.89 -27.65 -1.54
CA ARG A 187 18.53 -28.44 -2.61
C ARG A 187 20.02 -28.68 -2.36
N LYS A 188 20.74 -27.68 -1.82
CA LYS A 188 22.16 -27.83 -1.47
C LYS A 188 22.38 -28.83 -0.33
N TYR A 189 21.50 -28.86 0.67
CA TYR A 189 21.57 -29.86 1.75
C TYR A 189 21.28 -31.28 1.23
N HIS A 190 20.28 -31.45 0.36
CA HIS A 190 19.92 -32.77 -0.18
C HIS A 190 21.00 -33.35 -1.12
N GLN A 191 21.72 -32.51 -1.88
CA GLN A 191 22.86 -32.96 -2.69
C GLN A 191 24.13 -33.27 -1.87
N SER A 192 24.24 -32.74 -0.65
CA SER A 192 25.42 -32.96 0.21
C SER A 192 25.29 -34.22 1.08
N PHE A 193 24.07 -34.75 1.27
CA PHE A 193 23.80 -35.98 2.03
C PHE A 193 23.53 -37.22 1.16
N CYS A 194 23.45 -37.07 -0.17
CA CYS A 194 23.33 -38.19 -1.12
C CYS A 194 24.66 -38.49 -1.86
N LYS A 195 25.81 -38.16 -1.26
CA LYS A 195 27.13 -38.54 -1.76
C LYS A 195 27.85 -39.39 -0.73
#